data_AF-A0A396JX75-F1
#
_entry.id   AF-A0A396JX75-F1
#
_cell.length_a   1.000
_cell.length_b   1.000
_cell.length_c   1.000
_cell.angle_alpha   90.00
_cell.angle_beta   90.00
_cell.angle_gamma   90.00
#
_symmetry.space_group_name_H-M   'P 1'
#
loop_
_entity.id
_entity.type
_entity.pdbx_description
1 polymer ?
#
loop_
_entity_poly.entity_id
_entity_poly.type
_entity_poly.pdbx_seq_one_letter_code
_entity_poly.pdbx_strand_id
1 'polypeptide(L)'
;MKDPIIVSTGQTYERSCIQKWHDAGHRTCPKTQQTLLQTSLTPNYVLKSLIGLWCDSNGVELPKKQGSYRTKKSGSSLSDCDRTAIKALLVKLTRNDIEQQRVADDELRLLAG
;
A
#
# COMPACT_ATOMS: atom_id res chain seq x y z
N MET A 1 5.10 3.61 17.29
CA MET A 1 4.24 2.63 16.59
C MET A 1 4.98 2.17 15.34
N LYS A 2 5.23 0.87 15.17
CA LYS A 2 6.08 0.29 14.11
C LYS A 2 5.25 -0.21 12.92
N ASP A 3 4.08 -0.78 13.18
CA ASP A 3 3.19 -1.32 12.18
C ASP A 3 1.74 -0.85 12.40
N PRO A 4 1.39 0.35 11.91
CA PRO A 4 0.04 0.88 12.01
C PRO A 4 -0.96 0.00 11.26
N ILE A 5 -2.03 -0.42 11.94
CA ILE A 5 -3.17 -1.13 11.36
C ILE A 5 -4.45 -0.38 11.70
N ILE A 6 -5.23 -0.03 10.67
CA ILE A 6 -6.56 0.54 10.83
C ILE A 6 -7.60 -0.57 10.84
N VAL A 7 -8.50 -0.53 11.82
CA VAL A 7 -9.66 -1.42 11.92
C VAL A 7 -10.87 -0.78 11.23
N SER A 8 -11.91 -1.58 10.95
CA SER A 8 -13.16 -1.12 10.30
C SER A 8 -13.83 0.06 11.00
N THR A 9 -13.65 0.20 12.31
CA THR A 9 -14.14 1.32 13.12
C THR A 9 -13.30 2.60 13.01
N GLY A 10 -12.22 2.60 12.20
CA GLY A 10 -11.39 3.76 11.89
C GLY A 10 -10.25 4.03 12.88
N GLN A 11 -10.16 3.30 13.99
CA GLN A 11 -9.05 3.44 14.93
C GLN A 11 -7.80 2.74 14.40
N THR A 12 -6.63 3.31 14.71
CA THR A 12 -5.35 2.70 14.36
C THR A 12 -4.67 2.10 15.58
N TYR A 13 -4.20 0.87 15.44
CA TYR A 13 -3.49 0.10 16.46
C TYR A 13 -2.16 -0.41 15.93
N GLU A 14 -1.26 -0.81 16.82
CA GLU A 14 -0.09 -1.60 16.45
C GLU A 14 -0.55 -3.01 16.05
N ARG A 15 -0.01 -3.56 14.94
CA ARG A 15 -0.36 -4.91 14.47
C ARG A 15 -0.30 -5.96 15.57
N SER A 16 0.79 -5.99 16.34
CA SER A 16 0.99 -7.00 17.39
C SER A 16 -0.05 -6.91 18.50
N CYS A 17 -0.54 -5.70 18.81
CA CYS A 17 -1.56 -5.50 19.83
C CYS A 17 -2.93 -5.99 19.36
N ILE A 18 -3.37 -5.57 18.16
CA ILE A 18 -4.68 -5.98 17.63
C ILE A 18 -4.71 -7.47 17.26
N GLN A 19 -3.57 -8.03 16.85
CA GLN A 19 -3.45 -9.45 16.59
C GLN A 19 -3.62 -10.27 17.88
N LYS A 20 -2.88 -9.94 18.95
CA LYS A 20 -3.06 -10.58 20.26
C LYS A 20 -4.49 -10.47 20.78
N TRP A 21 -5.14 -9.33 20.53
CA TRP A 21 -6.54 -9.11 20.91
C TRP A 21 -7.49 -10.05 20.16
N HIS A 22 -7.31 -10.21 18.85
CA HIS A 22 -8.06 -11.17 18.04
C HIS A 22 -7.76 -12.62 18.44
N ASP A 23 -6.49 -12.94 18.72
CA ASP A 23 -6.05 -14.28 19.14
C ASP A 23 -6.62 -14.68 20.51
N ALA A 24 -6.88 -13.69 21.39
CA ALA A 24 -7.60 -13.88 22.65
C ALA A 24 -9.13 -14.09 22.48
N GLY A 25 -9.63 -14.10 21.23
CA GLY A 25 -11.04 -14.32 20.92
C GLY A 25 -11.89 -13.04 20.92
N HIS A 26 -11.28 -11.87 21.12
CA HIS A 26 -12.02 -10.61 21.09
C HIS A 26 -12.25 -10.14 19.65
N ARG A 27 -13.52 -9.96 19.29
CA ARG A 27 -13.95 -9.43 17.98
C ARG A 27 -14.47 -8.00 18.07
N THR A 28 -14.10 -7.28 19.12
CA THR A 28 -14.53 -5.90 19.37
C THR A 28 -13.36 -4.94 19.21
N CYS A 29 -13.66 -3.68 18.92
CA CYS A 29 -12.68 -2.62 18.96
C CYS A 29 -12.26 -2.40 20.44
N PRO A 30 -10.96 -2.46 20.79
CA PRO A 30 -10.53 -2.27 22.18
C PRO A 30 -10.96 -0.93 22.79
N LYS A 31 -11.11 0.11 21.96
CA LYS A 31 -11.45 1.47 22.41
C LYS A 31 -12.95 1.72 22.44
N THR A 32 -13.67 1.35 21.38
CA THR A 32 -15.10 1.67 21.27
C THR A 32 -15.99 0.52 21.73
N GLN A 33 -15.42 -0.65 22.00
CA GLN A 33 -16.12 -1.90 22.30
C GLN A 33 -17.13 -2.35 21.21
N GLN A 34 -17.15 -1.66 20.07
CA GLN A 34 -18.02 -2.00 18.95
C GLN A 34 -17.53 -3.28 18.28
N THR A 35 -18.46 -4.12 17.83
CA THR A 35 -18.13 -5.34 17.09
C THR A 35 -17.47 -4.99 15.77
N LEU A 36 -16.28 -5.54 15.54
CA LEU A 36 -15.57 -5.42 14.27
C LEU A 36 -16.25 -6.35 13.27
N LEU A 37 -17.03 -5.76 12.34
CA LEU A 37 -17.68 -6.51 11.27
C LEU A 37 -16.67 -7.27 10.39
N GLN A 38 -15.48 -6.70 10.25
CA GLN A 38 -14.39 -7.27 9.48
C GLN A 38 -13.12 -7.35 10.33
N THR A 39 -12.62 -8.57 10.52
CA THR A 39 -11.39 -8.90 11.25
C THR A 39 -10.12 -8.68 10.40
N SER A 40 -10.29 -8.20 9.17
CA SER A 40 -9.18 -7.91 8.25
C SER A 40 -8.34 -6.75 8.77
N LEU A 41 -7.05 -7.02 8.99
CA LEU A 41 -6.10 -6.02 9.45
C LEU A 41 -5.58 -5.21 8.25
N THR A 42 -6.09 -3.99 8.09
CA THR A 42 -5.69 -3.09 6.99
C THR A 42 -4.47 -2.26 7.42
N PRO A 43 -3.31 -2.36 6.73
CA PRO A 43 -2.17 -1.50 7.03
C PRO A 43 -2.48 -0.02 6.77
N ASN A 44 -2.09 0.86 7.69
CA ASN A 44 -2.21 2.31 7.50
C ASN A 44 -0.86 2.89 7.04
N TYR A 45 -0.66 2.93 5.72
CA TYR A 45 0.56 3.42 5.08
C TYR A 45 0.78 4.92 5.28
N VAL A 46 -0.30 5.72 5.29
CA VAL A 46 -0.22 7.17 5.49
C VAL A 46 0.37 7.49 6.85
N LEU A 47 -0.17 6.88 7.91
CA LEU A 47 0.34 7.08 9.26
C LEU A 47 1.76 6.50 9.42
N LYS A 48 2.06 5.40 8.74
CA LYS A 48 3.42 4.84 8.73
C LYS A 48 4.44 5.83 8.15
N SER A 49 4.10 6.47 7.04
CA SER A 49 4.94 7.48 6.40
C SER A 49 5.09 8.72 7.27
N LEU A 50 3.99 9.18 7.91
CA LEU A 50 4.03 10.33 8.80
C LEU A 50 4.92 10.09 10.02
N ILE A 51 4.81 8.90 10.63
CA ILE A 51 5.69 8.50 11.73
C ILE A 51 7.14 8.45 11.26
N GLY A 52 7.40 7.93 10.05
CA GLY A 52 8.74 7.94 9.45
C GLY A 52 9.32 9.33 9.32
N LEU A 53 8.57 10.25 8.71
CA LEU A 53 9.00 11.63 8.55
C LEU A 53 9.26 12.33 9.89
N TRP A 54 8.39 12.09 10.88
CA TRP A 54 8.58 12.63 12.22
C TRP A 54 9.84 12.05 12.87
N CYS A 55 10.06 10.74 12.77
CA CYS A 55 11.24 10.08 13.30
C CYS A 55 12.54 10.63 12.68
N ASP A 56 12.57 10.79 11.35
CA ASP A 56 13.72 11.35 10.63
C ASP A 56 14.01 12.78 11.08
N SER A 57 12.97 13.61 11.27
CA SER A 57 13.10 15.00 11.70
C SER A 57 13.54 15.14 13.16
N ASN A 58 13.28 14.13 14.00
CA ASN A 58 13.56 14.17 15.44
C ASN A 58 14.74 13.27 15.85
N GLY A 59 15.46 12.66 14.88
CA GLY A 59 16.59 11.77 15.15
C GLY A 59 16.20 10.47 15.89
N VAL A 60 14.93 10.07 15.80
CA VAL A 60 14.42 8.85 16.45
C VAL A 60 14.55 7.69 15.48
N GLU A 61 15.36 6.69 15.80
CA GLU A 61 15.48 5.51 14.95
C GLU A 61 14.19 4.68 14.97
N LEU A 62 13.59 4.51 13.78
CA LEU A 62 12.50 3.56 13.63
C LEU A 62 13.03 2.13 13.76
N PRO A 63 12.32 1.25 14.51
CA PRO A 63 12.68 -0.16 14.53
C PRO A 63 12.56 -0.74 13.12
N LYS A 64 13.69 -1.07 12.50
CA LYS A 64 13.73 -1.69 11.17
C LYS A 64 12.88 -2.96 11.19
N LYS A 65 11.98 -3.13 10.22
CA LYS A 65 11.26 -4.41 10.04
C LYS A 65 12.26 -5.42 9.49
N GLN A 66 12.72 -6.35 10.33
CA GLN A 66 13.25 -7.65 9.90
C GLN A 66 12.10 -8.37 9.19
N GLY A 67 12.00 -8.15 7.90
CA GLY A 67 10.79 -8.40 7.16
C GLY A 67 10.85 -7.60 5.88
N SER A 68 11.78 -8.00 5.02
CA SER A 68 11.56 -7.92 3.59
C SER A 68 10.15 -8.48 3.34
N TYR A 69 9.15 -7.60 3.25
CA TYR A 69 8.15 -7.82 2.22
C TYR A 69 8.99 -7.80 0.96
N ARG A 70 9.49 -8.99 0.58
CA ARG A 70 9.70 -9.31 -0.80
C ARG A 70 8.37 -8.93 -1.40
N THR A 71 8.31 -7.76 -2.05
CA THR A 71 7.54 -7.67 -3.27
C THR A 71 7.84 -8.99 -3.95
N LYS A 72 6.85 -9.90 -4.03
CA LYS A 72 6.96 -10.97 -4.99
C LYS A 72 7.13 -10.20 -6.30
N LYS A 73 8.39 -10.02 -6.70
CA LYS A 73 8.82 -9.95 -8.08
C LYS A 73 8.38 -11.31 -8.61
N SER A 74 7.08 -11.42 -8.87
CA SER A 74 6.64 -12.23 -9.99
C SER A 74 7.40 -11.59 -11.14
N GLY A 75 8.40 -12.31 -11.63
CA GLY A 75 9.26 -11.82 -12.70
C GLY A 75 8.40 -11.61 -13.93
N SER A 76 7.87 -10.41 -14.11
CA SER A 76 8.08 -9.72 -15.37
C SER A 76 9.25 -8.78 -15.11
N SER A 77 10.45 -9.20 -15.52
CA SER A 77 11.54 -8.25 -15.66
C SER A 77 11.10 -7.32 -16.77
N LEU A 78 10.41 -6.24 -16.41
CA LEU A 78 9.98 -5.21 -17.35
C LEU A 78 11.23 -4.78 -18.11
N SER A 79 11.29 -5.12 -19.38
CA SER A 79 12.48 -4.89 -20.18
C SER A 79 12.68 -3.38 -20.35
N ASP A 80 13.91 -2.95 -20.63
CA ASP A 80 14.16 -1.52 -20.85
C ASP A 80 13.33 -0.96 -22.03
N CYS A 81 12.94 -1.82 -22.98
CA CYS A 81 12.00 -1.46 -24.05
C CYS A 81 10.56 -1.29 -23.54
N ASP A 82 10.06 -2.18 -22.68
CA ASP A 82 8.72 -2.04 -22.07
C ASP A 82 8.60 -0.73 -21.28
N ARG A 83 9.64 -0.39 -20.51
CA ARG A 83 9.67 0.83 -19.71
C ARG A 83 9.68 2.10 -20.58
N THR A 84 10.31 2.02 -21.74
CA THR A 84 10.35 3.13 -22.72
C THR A 84 9.01 3.28 -23.44
N ALA A 85 8.38 2.16 -23.82
CA ALA A 85 7.05 2.16 -24.43
C ALA A 85 6.00 2.77 -23.48
N ILE A 86 5.96 2.33 -22.22
CA ILE A 86 5.02 2.86 -21.22
C ILE A 86 5.20 4.38 -21.03
N LYS A 87 6.44 4.88 -21.00
CA LYS A 87 6.69 6.32 -20.92
C LYS A 87 6.17 7.08 -22.14
N ALA A 88 6.39 6.54 -23.34
CA ALA A 88 5.90 7.15 -24.57
C ALA A 88 4.36 7.18 -24.62
N LEU A 89 3.71 6.11 -24.15
CA LEU A 89 2.25 6.02 -24.06
C LEU A 89 1.67 7.01 -23.05
N LEU A 90 2.29 7.18 -21.88
CA LEU A 90 1.88 8.20 -20.90
C LEU A 90 1.94 9.62 -21.49
N VAL A 91 2.92 9.91 -22.35
CA VAL A 91 3.02 11.19 -23.05
C VAL A 91 1.92 11.36 -24.10
N LYS A 92 1.51 10.28 -24.78
CA LYS A 92 0.37 10.32 -25.72
C LYS A 92 -0.97 10.51 -24.99
N LEU A 93 -1.17 9.83 -23.87
CA LEU A 93 -2.38 9.95 -23.04
C LEU A 93 -2.56 11.34 -22.41
N THR A 94 -1.46 12.07 -22.21
CA THR A 94 -1.46 13.44 -21.65
C THR A 94 -1.59 14.52 -22.73
N ARG A 95 -1.57 14.16 -24.01
CA ARG A 95 -1.93 15.07 -25.10
C ARG A 95 -3.45 15.09 -25.28
N ASN A 96 -3.98 16.27 -25.58
CA ASN A 96 -5.42 16.52 -25.77
C ASN A 96 -5.95 16.02 -27.13
N ASP A 97 -5.42 14.89 -27.60
CA ASP A 97 -5.80 14.24 -28.86
C ASP A 97 -6.45 12.89 -28.54
N ILE A 98 -7.78 12.85 -28.70
CA ILE A 98 -8.65 11.71 -28.31
C ILE A 98 -8.29 10.43 -29.07
N GLU A 99 -7.83 10.54 -30.33
CA GLU A 99 -7.48 9.38 -31.14
C GLU A 99 -6.13 8.78 -30.69
N GLN A 100 -5.16 9.62 -30.31
CA GLN A 100 -3.90 9.15 -29.73
C GLN A 100 -4.11 8.52 -28.34
N GLN A 101 -5.08 9.01 -27.58
CA GLN A 101 -5.43 8.45 -26.28
C GLN A 101 -5.95 7.02 -26.41
N ARG A 102 -6.88 6.78 -27.36
CA ARG A 102 -7.44 5.46 -27.63
C ARG A 102 -6.38 4.44 -28.05
N VAL A 103 -5.47 4.83 -28.94
CA VAL A 103 -4.37 3.95 -29.39
C VAL A 103 -3.43 3.60 -28.24
N ALA A 104 -3.12 4.56 -27.37
CA ALA A 104 -2.25 4.33 -26.22
C ALA A 104 -2.88 3.38 -25.18
N ASP A 105 -4.20 3.47 -24.97
CA ASP A 105 -4.93 2.56 -24.08
C ASP A 105 -4.94 1.12 -24.62
N ASP A 106 -5.14 0.92 -25.92
CA ASP A 106 -5.09 -0.40 -26.55
C ASP A 106 -3.69 -1.03 -26.47
N GLU A 107 -2.64 -0.22 -26.65
CA GLU A 107 -1.24 -0.68 -26.57
C GLU A 107 -0.85 -1.07 -25.13
N LEU A 108 -1.32 -0.32 -24.11
CA LEU A 108 -1.15 -0.70 -22.70
C LEU A 108 -1.83 -2.03 -22.37
N ARG A 109 -2.99 -2.31 -22.96
CA ARG A 109 -3.72 -3.57 -22.75
C ARG A 109 -2.96 -4.77 -23.32
N LEU A 110 -2.25 -4.59 -24.43
CA LEU A 110 -1.42 -5.64 -25.04
C LEU A 110 -0.17 -5.96 -24.21
N LEU A 111 0.45 -4.94 -23.57
CA LEU A 111 1.63 -5.13 -22.71
C LEU A 111 1.31 -5.79 -21.36
N ALA A 112 0.04 -5.82 -20.96
CA ALA A 112 -0.41 -6.35 -19.67
C ALA A 112 -0.95 -7.80 -19.71
N GLY A 113 -1.07 -8.39 -20.90
CA GLY A 113 -1.50 -9.79 -21.11
C GLY A 113 -0.32 -10.74 -21.24
#